data_AF-A0A2X0ZZA3-F1
#
_entry.id   AF-A0A2X0ZZA3-F1
#
_cell.length_a   1.000
_cell.length_b   1.000
_cell.length_c   1.000
_cell.angle_alpha   90.00
_cell.angle_beta   90.00
_cell.angle_gamma   90.00
#
_symmetry.space_group_name_H-M   'P 1'
#
loop_
_entity.id
_entity.type
_entity.pdbx_description
1 polymer ?
#
loop_
_entity_poly.entity_id
_entity_poly.type
_entity_poly.pdbx_seq_one_letter_code
_entity_poly.pdbx_strand_id
1 'polypeptide(L)'
;MPFRKPVPTLGGLSFWENVKQDTYFIMQKHKTGVWPYKYRILLRENTKEIANAKDLETINFDWEYLQNHAVPRLNEKGFLDIEDLLKDLLKVVPSIILKK
;
A
#
# COMPACT_ATOMS: atom_id res chain seq x y z
N MET A 1 4.62 19.53 8.98
CA MET A 1 3.23 19.05 9.21
C MET A 1 3.23 18.12 10.43
N PRO A 2 2.30 18.24 11.39
CA PRO A 2 2.20 17.32 12.53
C PRO A 2 1.87 15.90 12.05
N PHE A 3 2.38 14.87 12.74
CA PHE A 3 2.04 13.48 12.43
C PHE A 3 0.54 13.25 12.65
N ARG A 4 -0.17 12.81 11.61
CA ARG A 4 -1.50 12.20 11.81
C ARG A 4 -1.28 10.89 12.57
N LYS A 5 -2.18 10.56 13.50
CA LYS A 5 -2.18 9.25 14.17
C LYS A 5 -2.02 8.16 13.10
N PRO A 6 -1.15 7.15 13.29
CA PRO A 6 -0.96 6.10 12.31
C PRO A 6 -2.31 5.50 11.96
N VAL A 7 -2.62 5.36 10.67
CA VAL A 7 -3.87 4.73 10.27
C VAL A 7 -3.74 3.23 10.56
N PRO A 8 -4.70 2.63 11.27
CA PRO A 8 -4.65 1.22 11.59
C PRO A 8 -4.84 0.39 10.31
N THR A 9 -3.74 -0.06 9.72
CA THR A 9 -3.81 -1.29 8.91
C THR A 9 -4.10 -2.45 9.88
N LEU A 10 -4.85 -3.46 9.42
CA LEU A 10 -5.42 -4.59 10.20
C LEU A 10 -4.44 -5.40 11.09
N GLY A 11 -3.15 -5.01 11.19
CA GLY A 11 -2.18 -5.56 12.15
C GLY A 11 -1.10 -4.58 12.65
N GLY A 12 -1.26 -3.25 12.51
CA GLY A 12 -0.09 -2.36 12.39
C GLY A 12 0.25 -1.35 13.50
N LEU A 13 -0.60 -1.07 14.49
CA LEU A 13 -0.37 0.07 15.40
C LEU A 13 0.81 -0.10 16.38
N SER A 14 1.14 -1.34 16.76
CA SER A 14 2.19 -1.61 17.75
C SER A 14 3.58 -1.77 17.11
N PHE A 15 3.67 -2.17 15.84
CA PHE A 15 4.92 -2.63 15.24
C PHE A 15 5.60 -1.64 14.29
N TRP A 16 4.98 -0.51 13.97
CA TRP A 16 5.53 0.50 13.06
C TRP A 16 5.64 1.87 13.73
N GLU A 17 6.67 2.62 13.38
CA GLU A 17 6.93 3.98 13.83
C GLU A 17 7.02 4.92 12.62
N ASN A 18 6.30 6.04 12.65
CA ASN A 18 6.39 7.03 11.58
C ASN A 18 7.73 7.75 11.65
N VAL A 19 8.48 7.78 10.55
CA VAL A 19 9.81 8.43 10.49
C VAL A 19 9.84 9.64 9.57
N LYS A 20 9.00 9.68 8.53
CA LYS A 20 8.89 10.79 7.57
C LYS A 20 7.46 10.86 7.03
N GLN A 21 6.97 12.04 6.66
CA GLN A 21 5.67 12.20 6.03
C GLN A 21 5.58 13.51 5.25
N ASP A 22 4.65 13.56 4.30
CA ASP A 22 4.23 14.77 3.59
C ASP A 22 2.71 14.75 3.33
N THR A 23 2.27 15.55 2.36
CA THR A 23 0.88 15.67 1.91
C THR A 23 0.30 14.36 1.36
N TYR A 24 1.12 13.52 0.73
CA TYR A 24 0.70 12.34 -0.05
C TYR A 24 1.17 11.02 0.56
N PHE A 25 2.28 11.01 1.30
CA PHE A 25 2.96 9.81 1.73
C PHE A 25 3.32 9.82 3.22
N ILE A 26 3.41 8.61 3.79
CA ILE A 26 3.90 8.36 5.15
C ILE A 26 4.94 7.26 5.08
N MET A 27 6.17 7.55 5.51
CA MET A 27 7.22 6.55 5.70
C MET A 27 7.21 6.03 7.13
N GLN A 28 7.30 4.72 7.27
CA GLN A 28 7.32 4.03 8.55
C GLN A 28 8.51 3.09 8.64
N LYS A 29 9.00 2.89 9.87
CA LYS A 29 10.03 1.93 10.24
C LYS A 29 9.43 0.87 11.15
N HIS A 30 9.76 -0.38 10.91
CA HIS A 30 9.35 -1.48 11.77
C HIS A 30 10.14 -1.44 13.08
N LYS A 31 9.46 -1.63 14.21
CA LYS A 31 10.06 -1.58 15.55
C LYS A 31 10.85 -2.84 15.88
N THR A 32 10.56 -3.98 15.24
CA THR A 32 11.21 -5.27 15.53
C THR A 32 11.91 -5.84 14.28
N GLY A 33 12.80 -6.82 14.45
CA GLY A 33 13.59 -7.39 13.33
C GLY A 33 12.89 -8.52 12.55
N VAL A 34 11.68 -8.92 12.94
CA VAL A 34 11.04 -10.19 12.47
C VAL A 34 10.24 -10.01 11.17
N TRP A 35 10.14 -8.79 10.64
CA TRP A 35 9.41 -8.51 9.41
C TRP A 35 10.32 -8.60 8.18
N PRO A 36 9.83 -9.07 7.01
CA PRO A 36 10.65 -9.22 5.80
C PRO A 36 11.34 -7.93 5.32
N TYR A 37 10.82 -6.77 5.72
CA TYR A 37 11.35 -5.45 5.43
C TYR A 37 11.29 -4.56 6.66
N LYS A 38 12.19 -3.57 6.73
CA LYS A 38 12.37 -2.68 7.89
C LYS A 38 11.69 -1.34 7.69
N TYR A 39 11.45 -0.93 6.46
CA TYR A 39 10.84 0.34 6.10
C TYR A 39 9.73 0.16 5.08
N ARG A 40 8.73 1.04 5.12
CA ARG A 40 7.65 1.10 4.14
C ARG A 40 7.18 2.52 3.88
N ILE A 41 6.62 2.76 2.70
CA ILE A 41 5.93 4.00 2.32
C ILE A 41 4.45 3.66 2.06
N LEU A 42 3.58 4.42 2.71
CA LEU A 42 2.13 4.32 2.58
C LEU A 42 1.57 5.56 1.88
N LEU A 43 0.51 5.38 1.09
CA LEU A 43 -0.34 6.47 0.66
C LEU A 43 -1.12 7.06 1.85
N ARG A 44 -1.14 8.38 1.97
CA ARG A 44 -1.83 9.07 3.06
C ARG A 44 -3.36 8.94 2.98
N GLU A 45 -3.90 8.85 1.76
CA GLU A 45 -5.34 8.82 1.51
C GLU A 45 -6.01 7.52 1.98
N ASN A 46 -5.43 6.37 1.65
CA ASN A 46 -6.03 5.05 1.89
C ASN A 46 -5.12 4.08 2.63
N THR A 47 -3.90 4.50 2.97
CA THR A 47 -2.90 3.72 3.74
C THR A 47 -2.45 2.43 3.10
N LYS A 48 -2.62 2.35 1.79
CA LYS A 48 -2.03 1.32 0.96
C LYS A 48 -0.52 1.45 0.96
N GLU A 49 0.18 0.34 1.20
CA GLU A 49 1.62 0.25 1.01
C GLU A 49 1.95 0.30 -0.47
N ILE A 50 2.90 1.17 -0.83
CA ILE A 50 3.32 1.40 -2.23
C ILE A 50 4.81 1.16 -2.45
N ALA A 51 5.60 1.11 -1.38
CA ALA A 51 7.01 0.73 -1.42
C ALA A 51 7.43 0.15 -0.07
N ASN A 52 8.44 -0.73 -0.07
CA ASN A 52 9.07 -1.27 1.13
C ASN A 52 10.54 -1.62 0.87
N ALA A 53 11.35 -1.58 1.92
CA ALA A 53 12.77 -1.92 1.84
C ALA A 53 13.35 -2.43 3.17
N LYS A 54 14.48 -3.15 3.09
CA LYS A 54 15.22 -3.65 4.27
C LYS A 54 16.15 -2.59 4.88
N ASP A 55 16.65 -1.68 4.06
CA ASP A 55 17.62 -0.66 4.44
C ASP A 55 17.07 0.76 4.21
N LEU A 56 17.72 1.73 4.84
CA LEU A 56 17.30 3.13 4.82
C LEU A 56 17.64 3.83 3.50
N GLU A 57 18.69 3.39 2.82
CA GLU A 57 19.17 4.00 1.58
C GLU A 57 18.14 3.77 0.46
N THR A 58 17.75 2.51 0.27
CA THR A 58 16.75 2.10 -0.73
C THR A 58 15.41 2.80 -0.52
N ILE A 59 14.88 2.83 0.72
CA ILE A 59 13.59 3.50 0.95
C ILE A 59 13.66 5.03 0.79
N ASN A 60 14.83 5.63 1.00
CA ASN A 60 15.03 7.06 0.74
C ASN A 60 15.09 7.34 -0.76
N PHE A 61 15.75 6.48 -1.53
CA PHE A 61 15.69 6.54 -2.98
C PHE A 61 14.24 6.43 -3.48
N ASP A 62 13.48 5.45 -3.00
CA ASP A 62 12.06 5.30 -3.35
C ASP A 62 11.25 6.53 -2.97
N TRP A 63 11.50 7.10 -1.78
CA TRP A 63 10.84 8.33 -1.35
C TRP A 63 11.09 9.47 -2.34
N GLU A 64 12.35 9.74 -2.68
CA GLU A 64 12.73 10.80 -3.61
C GLU A 64 12.21 10.56 -5.02
N TYR A 65 12.23 9.30 -5.46
CA TYR A 65 11.68 8.90 -6.74
C TYR A 65 10.18 9.21 -6.80
N LEU A 66 9.42 8.82 -5.77
CA LEU A 66 7.98 9.06 -5.69
C LEU A 66 7.64 10.55 -5.65
N GLN A 67 8.42 11.41 -4.99
CA GLN A 67 8.18 12.85 -5.00
C GLN A 67 8.19 13.45 -6.41
N ASN A 68 9.06 12.94 -7.28
CA ASN A 68 9.32 13.52 -8.59
C ASN A 68 8.63 12.77 -9.73
N HIS A 69 8.17 11.53 -9.50
CA HIS A 69 7.68 10.63 -10.54
C HIS A 69 6.33 9.98 -10.24
N ALA A 70 5.77 10.15 -9.03
CA ALA A 70 4.41 9.68 -8.75
C ALA A 70 3.40 10.59 -9.45
N VAL A 71 3.11 10.28 -10.72
CA VAL A 71 2.01 10.91 -11.45
C VAL A 71 0.69 10.35 -10.89
N PRO A 72 -0.23 11.20 -10.40
CA PRO A 72 -1.57 10.76 -10.03
C PRO A 72 -2.24 10.13 -11.25
N ARG A 73 -2.41 8.80 -11.23
CA ARG A 73 -3.07 8.07 -12.31
C ARG A 73 -4.58 8.04 -12.06
N LEU A 74 -5.19 9.23 -12.05
CA LEU A 74 -6.63 9.43 -11.74
C LEU A 74 -7.55 8.63 -12.66
N ASN A 75 -7.07 8.27 -13.86
CA ASN A 75 -7.83 7.58 -14.89
C ASN A 75 -7.44 6.11 -15.07
N GLU A 76 -6.51 5.57 -14.26
CA GLU A 76 -6.13 4.16 -14.32
C GLU A 76 -6.87 3.36 -13.26
N LYS A 77 -7.57 2.31 -13.70
CA LYS A 77 -8.16 1.31 -12.84
C LYS A 77 -7.03 0.56 -12.13
N GLY A 78 -7.04 0.57 -10.79
CA GLY A 78 -6.02 -0.11 -10.00
C GLY A 78 -6.01 -1.62 -10.27
N PHE A 79 -4.85 -2.27 -10.06
CA PHE A 79 -4.66 -3.72 -10.26
C PHE A 79 -5.68 -4.62 -9.52
N LEU A 80 -6.34 -4.11 -8.48
CA LEU A 80 -7.40 -4.78 -7.73
C LEU A 80 -8.73 -4.06 -7.92
N ASP A 81 -9.13 -3.81 -9.17
CA ASP A 81 -10.46 -3.28 -9.42
C ASP A 81 -11.48 -4.39 -9.13
N ILE A 82 -12.04 -4.35 -7.92
CA ILE A 82 -12.93 -5.39 -7.37
C ILE A 82 -14.12 -5.65 -8.30
N GLU A 83 -14.55 -4.65 -9.07
CA GLU A 83 -15.59 -4.80 -10.08
C GLU A 83 -15.22 -5.76 -11.20
N ASP A 84 -13.97 -5.73 -11.69
CA ASP A 84 -13.53 -6.60 -12.77
C ASP A 84 -13.24 -8.02 -12.24
N LEU A 85 -12.74 -8.14 -11.01
CA LEU A 85 -12.63 -9.42 -10.30
C LEU A 85 -14.02 -10.08 -10.10
N LEU A 86 -15.04 -9.30 -9.71
CA LEU A 86 -16.41 -9.77 -9.54
C LEU A 86 -17.03 -10.21 -10.87
N LYS A 87 -16.78 -9.47 -11.97
CA LYS A 87 -17.24 -9.86 -13.30
C LYS A 87 -16.64 -11.18 -13.75
N ASP A 88 -15.35 -11.41 -13.51
CA ASP A 88 -14.71 -12.66 -13.90
C ASP A 88 -15.17 -13.84 -13.01
N LEU A 89 -15.42 -13.62 -11.72
CA LEU A 89 -16.05 -14.62 -10.85
C LEU A 89 -17.46 -15.00 -11.34
N LEU A 90 -18.27 -14.02 -11.73
CA LEU A 90 -19.62 -14.25 -12.26
C LEU A 90 -19.63 -14.95 -13.62
N LYS A 91 -18.57 -14.83 -14.43
CA LYS A 91 -18.43 -15.59 -15.69
C LYS A 91 -18.09 -17.08 -15.48
N VAL A 92 -17.52 -17.45 -14.33
CA VAL A 92 -17.14 -18.85 -14.04
C VAL A 92 -18.33 -19.66 -13.48
N VAL A 93 -19.30 -18.99 -12.86
CA VAL A 93 -20.46 -19.66 -12.22
C VAL A 93 -21.50 -20.29 -13.18
N PRO A 94 -21.72 -19.86 -14.44
CA PRO A 94 -22.81 -20.43 -15.25
C PRO A 94 -22.57 -21.89 -15.70
N SER A 95 -21.34 -22.40 -15.64
CA SER A 95 -21.00 -23.74 -16.17
C SER A 95 -21.22 -24.89 -15.17
N ILE A 96 -21.49 -24.60 -13.88
CA ILE A 96 -21.69 -25.63 -12.85
C ILE A 96 -23.18 -25.93 -12.61
N ILE A 97 -24.09 -25.01 -12.93
CA ILE A 97 -25.52 -25.15 -12.59
C ILE A 97 -26.36 -25.81 -13.70
N LEU A 98 -25.84 -25.93 -14.93
CA LEU A 98 -26.58 -26.50 -16.08
C LEU A 98 -26.27 -27.98 -16.41
N LYS A 99 -25.54 -28.70 -15.56
CA LYS A 99 -25.45 -30.17 -15.61
C LYS A 99 -26.21 -30.79 -14.44
N LYS A 100 -27.54 -30.79 -14.52
CA LYS A 100 -28.41 -31.73 -13.83
C LYS A 100 -29.38 -32.33 -14.83
#